data_AF-A0A8J1UZC8-F1
#
_entry.id   AF-A0A8J1UZC8-F1
#
_cell.length_a   1.000
_cell.length_b   1.000
_cell.length_c   1.000
_cell.angle_alpha   90.00
_cell.angle_beta   90.00
_cell.angle_gamma   90.00
#
_symmetry.space_group_name_H-M   'P 1'
#
loop_
_entity.id
_entity.type
_entity.pdbx_description
1 polymer ?
#
loop_
_entity_poly.entity_id
_entity_poly.type
_entity_poly.pdbx_seq_one_letter_code
_entity_poly.pdbx_strand_id
1 'polypeptide(L)'
;MIALDTSCSITTQDKEQVREWIKFLVSGFNIGQGPMQSRVAVIAYDKGYRHNMFFNEAQNLDQALEKISNMGLKEKGCRTHTYTALQVAREIYFTTAAGARPGVLKRFVLISDGVTNRKTKQNETLNQAVLLRESGVKIVVLSMVNAYDPEAANEFNRIADGRVQNIVNSNEYTSLLGPQGPLPSLVDAICTREGGTGGDTGNTVNPAGVTTQAPTQASTYVPTQAPTNPRRTTTDRTTTTVRGDPHVSCMLPSGDRICFDAYGDPGKTYLFFDDKRSRTKVLATFVSVEASTS
;
A
#
# COMPACT_ATOMS: atom_id res chain seq x y z
N MET A 1 0.59 -10.57 5.25
CA MET A 1 -0.75 -10.67 5.87
C MET A 1 -1.40 -9.31 5.80
N ILE A 2 -2.68 -9.26 5.44
CA ILE A 2 -3.49 -8.05 5.39
C ILE A 2 -4.55 -8.15 6.48
N ALA A 3 -4.70 -7.11 7.29
CA ALA A 3 -5.75 -7.00 8.28
C ALA A 3 -6.65 -5.81 7.93
N LEU A 4 -7.89 -6.12 7.59
CA LEU A 4 -8.89 -5.13 7.21
C LEU A 4 -9.78 -4.77 8.40
N ASP A 5 -9.80 -3.50 8.76
CA ASP A 5 -10.81 -2.96 9.65
C ASP A 5 -12.19 -3.09 9.01
N THR A 6 -13.12 -3.63 9.77
CA THR A 6 -14.51 -3.80 9.35
C THR A 6 -15.47 -3.24 10.38
N SER A 7 -15.00 -2.42 11.31
CA SER A 7 -15.82 -1.76 12.32
C SER A 7 -16.96 -0.93 11.72
N CYS A 8 -17.92 -0.51 12.56
CA CYS A 8 -19.13 0.18 12.09
C CYS A 8 -18.89 1.59 11.54
N SER A 9 -17.72 2.20 11.74
CA SER A 9 -17.39 3.49 11.10
C SER A 9 -17.24 3.33 9.59
N ILE A 10 -16.95 2.12 9.12
CA ILE A 10 -16.77 1.79 7.71
C ILE A 10 -18.07 1.21 7.14
N THR A 11 -18.59 1.84 6.10
CA THR A 11 -19.81 1.39 5.43
C THR A 11 -19.59 0.07 4.69
N THR A 12 -20.66 -0.67 4.40
CA THR A 12 -20.57 -1.87 3.55
C THR A 12 -19.96 -1.55 2.19
N GLN A 13 -20.35 -0.43 1.58
CA GLN A 13 -19.81 -0.01 0.28
C GLN A 13 -18.30 0.26 0.36
N ASP A 14 -17.82 0.90 1.43
CA ASP A 14 -16.39 1.16 1.63
C ASP A 14 -15.61 -0.13 1.88
N LYS A 15 -16.17 -1.07 2.65
CA LYS A 15 -15.59 -2.41 2.85
C LYS A 15 -15.41 -3.14 1.50
N GLU A 16 -16.40 -3.04 0.61
CA GLU A 16 -16.33 -3.61 -0.74
C GLU A 16 -15.28 -2.91 -1.62
N GLN A 17 -15.15 -1.58 -1.54
CA GLN A 17 -14.08 -0.85 -2.23
C GLN A 17 -12.69 -1.30 -1.77
N VAL A 18 -12.50 -1.51 -0.47
CA VAL A 18 -11.24 -2.03 0.06
C VAL A 18 -11.01 -3.48 -0.39
N ARG A 19 -12.03 -4.34 -0.43
CA ARG A 19 -11.91 -5.71 -0.97
C ARG A 19 -11.39 -5.70 -2.40
N GLU A 20 -11.98 -4.88 -3.27
CA GLU A 20 -11.53 -4.77 -4.67
C GLU A 20 -10.12 -4.21 -4.77
N TRP A 21 -9.77 -3.24 -3.92
CA TRP A 21 -8.41 -2.73 -3.85
C TRP A 21 -7.41 -3.77 -3.32
N ILE A 22 -7.78 -4.62 -2.35
CA ILE A 22 -6.93 -5.74 -1.90
C ILE A 22 -6.71 -6.73 -3.04
N LYS A 23 -7.74 -7.04 -3.83
CA LYS A 23 -7.58 -7.87 -5.04
C LYS A 23 -6.55 -7.25 -5.99
N PHE A 24 -6.68 -5.94 -6.24
CA PHE A 24 -5.74 -5.22 -7.10
C PHE A 24 -4.30 -5.22 -6.56
N LEU A 25 -4.11 -5.00 -5.26
CA LEU A 25 -2.82 -5.12 -4.59
C LEU A 25 -2.22 -6.53 -4.75
N VAL A 26 -3.01 -7.58 -4.49
CA VAL A 26 -2.55 -8.98 -4.52
C VAL A 26 -2.19 -9.42 -5.95
N SER A 27 -2.92 -8.94 -6.96
CA SER A 27 -2.60 -9.19 -8.39
C SER A 27 -1.22 -8.66 -8.81
N GLY A 28 -0.65 -7.71 -8.07
CA GLY A 28 0.70 -7.21 -8.31
C GLY A 28 1.83 -8.15 -7.87
N PHE A 29 1.52 -9.26 -7.19
CA PHE A 29 2.52 -10.20 -6.66
C PHE A 29 2.48 -11.56 -7.39
N ASN A 30 3.65 -12.20 -7.50
CA ASN A 30 3.74 -13.60 -7.93
C ASN A 30 3.28 -14.52 -6.78
N ILE A 31 1.97 -14.79 -6.70
CA ILE A 31 1.35 -15.60 -5.64
C ILE A 31 1.51 -17.10 -5.93
N GLY A 32 1.97 -17.83 -4.92
CA GLY A 32 1.99 -19.30 -4.94
C GLY A 32 2.79 -19.90 -3.79
N GLN A 33 2.85 -21.24 -3.75
CA GLN A 33 3.48 -21.97 -2.65
C GLN A 33 4.99 -22.21 -2.85
N GLY A 34 5.54 -21.95 -4.04
CA GLY A 34 6.95 -22.14 -4.37
C GLY A 34 7.90 -21.21 -3.59
N PRO A 35 9.20 -21.54 -3.50
CA PRO A 35 10.17 -20.86 -2.62
C PRO A 35 10.34 -19.37 -2.94
N MET A 36 10.31 -19.01 -4.23
CA MET A 36 10.44 -17.62 -4.72
C MET A 36 9.10 -16.90 -4.87
N GLN A 37 7.98 -17.56 -4.55
CA GLN A 37 6.65 -16.96 -4.65
C GLN A 37 6.20 -16.34 -3.33
N SER A 38 5.33 -15.35 -3.44
CA SER A 38 4.69 -14.67 -2.32
C SER A 38 3.49 -15.46 -1.82
N ARG A 39 3.27 -15.43 -0.50
CA ARG A 39 2.07 -15.97 0.13
C ARG A 39 1.29 -14.83 0.76
N VAL A 40 -0.02 -14.85 0.61
CA VAL A 40 -0.93 -13.86 1.20
C VAL A 40 -1.83 -14.53 2.22
N ALA A 41 -2.12 -13.80 3.30
CA ALA A 41 -3.09 -14.18 4.31
C ALA A 41 -3.91 -12.96 4.66
N VAL A 42 -5.19 -13.15 4.98
CA VAL A 42 -6.15 -12.06 5.18
C VAL A 42 -7.02 -12.33 6.40
N ILE A 43 -7.23 -11.29 7.20
CA ILE A 43 -8.27 -11.22 8.24
C ILE A 43 -9.12 -9.98 8.06
N ALA A 44 -10.34 -10.05 8.57
CA ALA A 44 -11.13 -8.88 8.93
C ALA A 44 -11.15 -8.75 10.45
N TYR A 45 -11.09 -7.54 10.99
CA TYR A 45 -11.16 -7.31 12.44
C TYR A 45 -12.14 -6.19 12.81
N ASP A 46 -12.65 -6.28 14.03
CA ASP A 46 -13.55 -5.32 14.66
C ASP A 46 -13.43 -5.42 16.20
N LYS A 47 -14.48 -5.85 16.92
CA LYS A 47 -14.41 -6.29 18.32
C LYS A 47 -13.61 -7.60 18.48
N GLY A 48 -13.50 -8.39 17.43
CA GLY A 48 -12.66 -9.59 17.38
C GLY A 48 -11.96 -9.70 16.02
N TYR A 49 -11.71 -10.92 15.56
CA TYR A 49 -11.26 -11.17 14.20
C TYR A 49 -12.11 -12.23 13.50
N ARG A 50 -12.09 -12.20 12.18
CA ARG A 50 -12.62 -13.23 11.29
C ARG A 50 -11.48 -13.72 10.41
N HIS A 51 -11.30 -15.02 10.40
CA HIS A 51 -10.42 -15.68 9.46
C HIS A 51 -11.01 -15.58 8.04
N ASN A 52 -10.17 -15.23 7.06
CA ASN A 52 -10.53 -15.29 5.64
C ASN A 52 -9.59 -16.18 4.82
N MET A 53 -8.28 -16.13 5.11
CA MET A 53 -7.29 -16.95 4.41
C MET A 53 -5.97 -17.04 5.17
N PHE A 54 -5.44 -18.25 5.42
CA PHE A 54 -4.04 -18.46 5.86
C PHE A 54 -3.04 -18.46 4.68
N PHE A 55 -1.73 -18.37 4.96
CA PHE A 55 -0.69 -18.28 3.91
C PHE A 55 -0.57 -19.55 3.05
N ASN A 56 -1.01 -20.69 3.55
CA ASN A 56 -0.97 -21.99 2.87
C ASN A 56 -2.29 -22.37 2.18
N GLU A 57 -3.30 -21.50 2.20
CA GLU A 57 -4.63 -21.85 1.68
C GLU A 57 -4.86 -21.50 0.21
N ALA A 58 -4.07 -20.59 -0.38
CA ALA A 58 -4.13 -20.29 -1.81
C ALA A 58 -2.89 -20.86 -2.51
N GLN A 59 -3.10 -21.71 -3.51
CA GLN A 59 -2.00 -22.33 -4.26
C GLN A 59 -1.44 -21.43 -5.37
N ASN A 60 -2.25 -20.49 -5.87
CA ASN A 60 -1.93 -19.57 -6.96
C ASN A 60 -2.74 -18.27 -6.82
N LEU A 61 -2.53 -17.33 -7.75
CA LEU A 61 -3.21 -16.04 -7.76
C LEU A 61 -4.73 -16.18 -7.85
N ASP A 62 -5.25 -17.01 -8.74
CA ASP A 62 -6.70 -17.15 -8.96
C ASP A 62 -7.42 -17.59 -7.67
N GLN A 63 -6.89 -18.59 -6.97
CA GLN A 63 -7.44 -19.04 -5.69
C GLN A 63 -7.35 -17.96 -4.60
N ALA A 64 -6.29 -17.15 -4.60
CA ALA A 64 -6.17 -16.03 -3.66
C ALA A 64 -7.24 -14.97 -3.94
N LEU A 65 -7.45 -14.60 -5.22
CA LEU A 65 -8.46 -13.63 -5.63
C LEU A 65 -9.88 -14.13 -5.36
N GLU A 66 -10.16 -15.41 -5.55
CA GLU A 66 -11.44 -16.04 -5.21
C GLU A 66 -11.71 -15.95 -3.70
N LYS A 67 -10.72 -16.33 -2.86
CA LYS A 67 -10.84 -16.22 -1.39
C LYS A 67 -11.05 -14.79 -0.92
N ILE A 68 -10.38 -13.82 -1.53
CA ILE A 68 -10.57 -12.39 -1.21
C ILE A 68 -11.96 -11.93 -1.63
N SER A 69 -12.45 -12.37 -2.81
CA SER A 69 -13.80 -12.04 -3.28
C SER A 69 -14.88 -12.54 -2.32
N ASN A 70 -14.65 -13.69 -1.68
CA ASN A 70 -15.57 -14.33 -0.73
C ASN A 70 -15.31 -13.96 0.74
N MET A 71 -14.44 -12.98 1.02
CA MET A 71 -14.06 -12.66 2.41
C MET A 71 -15.25 -12.13 3.23
N GLY A 72 -15.38 -12.56 4.48
CA GLY A 72 -16.42 -12.12 5.40
C GLY A 72 -16.18 -10.71 5.94
N LEU A 73 -16.86 -9.71 5.37
CA LEU A 73 -16.73 -8.30 5.74
C LEU A 73 -17.70 -7.82 6.83
N LYS A 74 -18.74 -8.62 7.13
CA LYS A 74 -19.78 -8.24 8.09
C LYS A 74 -19.22 -8.15 9.50
N GLU A 75 -19.36 -6.98 10.12
CA GLU A 75 -19.00 -6.73 11.50
C GLU A 75 -19.82 -7.56 12.49
N LYS A 76 -19.15 -7.94 13.58
CA LYS A 76 -19.77 -8.54 14.76
C LYS A 76 -19.99 -7.51 15.88
N GLY A 77 -19.52 -6.28 15.68
CA GLY A 77 -19.77 -5.17 16.59
C GLY A 77 -19.03 -3.88 16.21
N CYS A 78 -19.43 -2.79 16.84
CA CYS A 78 -18.92 -1.45 16.55
C CYS A 78 -17.69 -1.10 17.40
N ARG A 79 -16.60 -1.86 17.24
CA ARG A 79 -15.31 -1.55 17.86
C ARG A 79 -14.18 -1.81 16.87
N THR A 80 -13.08 -1.09 17.07
CA THR A 80 -11.84 -1.20 16.33
C THR A 80 -10.80 -1.72 17.31
N HIS A 81 -10.61 -3.05 17.39
CA HIS A 81 -9.61 -3.65 18.27
C HIS A 81 -8.33 -3.97 17.48
N THR A 82 -7.56 -2.93 17.14
CA THR A 82 -6.29 -3.07 16.40
C THR A 82 -5.32 -4.02 17.11
N TYR A 83 -5.29 -3.99 18.45
CA TYR A 83 -4.51 -4.95 19.25
C TYR A 83 -4.84 -6.42 18.93
N THR A 84 -6.11 -6.75 18.65
CA THR A 84 -6.52 -8.12 18.28
C THR A 84 -5.92 -8.50 16.92
N ALA A 85 -5.93 -7.61 15.94
CA ALA A 85 -5.33 -7.88 14.63
C ALA A 85 -3.82 -8.13 14.73
N LEU A 86 -3.11 -7.31 15.51
CA LEU A 86 -1.67 -7.45 15.76
C LEU A 86 -1.34 -8.74 16.52
N GLN A 87 -2.09 -9.05 17.58
CA GLN A 87 -1.91 -10.27 18.36
C GLN A 87 -2.15 -11.52 17.49
N VAL A 88 -3.26 -11.58 16.78
CA VAL A 88 -3.62 -12.71 15.89
C VAL A 88 -2.60 -12.87 14.77
N ALA A 89 -2.07 -11.76 14.24
CA ALA A 89 -0.99 -11.81 13.28
C ALA A 89 0.22 -12.56 13.83
N ARG A 90 0.68 -12.19 15.03
CA ARG A 90 1.84 -12.78 15.69
C ARG A 90 1.62 -14.24 16.10
N GLU A 91 0.51 -14.51 16.79
CA GLU A 91 0.29 -15.79 17.49
C GLU A 91 -0.29 -16.88 16.59
N ILE A 92 -1.00 -16.50 15.53
CA ILE A 92 -1.74 -17.46 14.69
C ILE A 92 -1.20 -17.45 13.26
N TYR A 93 -1.08 -16.27 12.63
CA TYR A 93 -0.83 -16.19 11.19
C TYR A 93 0.64 -16.25 10.79
N PHE A 94 1.54 -15.58 11.53
CA PHE A 94 2.98 -15.65 11.28
C PHE A 94 3.63 -16.90 11.89
N THR A 95 2.87 -17.99 11.96
CA THR A 95 3.32 -19.32 12.40
C THR A 95 3.51 -20.24 11.20
N THR A 96 4.35 -21.26 11.36
CA THR A 96 4.52 -22.30 10.33
C THR A 96 3.23 -23.07 10.06
N ALA A 97 2.39 -23.27 11.09
CA ALA A 97 1.09 -23.93 10.98
C ALA A 97 0.13 -23.19 10.03
N ALA A 98 0.15 -21.85 10.05
CA ALA A 98 -0.60 -21.01 9.13
C ALA A 98 0.11 -20.73 7.79
N GLY A 99 1.23 -21.43 7.52
CA GLY A 99 1.95 -21.36 6.25
C GLY A 99 2.99 -20.24 6.13
N ALA A 100 3.29 -19.52 7.22
CA ALA A 100 4.40 -18.55 7.22
C ALA A 100 5.75 -19.28 7.14
N ARG A 101 6.70 -18.69 6.41
CA ARG A 101 8.02 -19.30 6.18
C ARG A 101 9.11 -18.66 7.05
N PRO A 102 10.09 -19.44 7.53
CA PRO A 102 11.32 -18.88 8.07
C PRO A 102 12.18 -18.28 6.95
N GLY A 103 13.06 -17.33 7.29
CA GLY A 103 14.06 -16.78 6.35
C GLY A 103 13.52 -15.90 5.21
N VAL A 104 12.22 -15.61 5.16
CA VAL A 104 11.62 -14.71 4.16
C VAL A 104 11.15 -13.40 4.79
N LEU A 105 10.99 -12.37 3.96
CA LEU A 105 10.40 -11.11 4.37
C LEU A 105 8.95 -11.32 4.83
N LYS A 106 8.63 -10.88 6.05
CA LYS A 106 7.26 -10.88 6.58
C LYS A 106 6.73 -9.45 6.64
N ARG A 107 5.50 -9.28 6.15
CA ARG A 107 4.81 -7.99 6.05
C ARG A 107 3.41 -8.10 6.61
N PHE A 108 3.10 -7.23 7.56
CA PHE A 108 1.76 -7.03 8.08
C PHE A 108 1.23 -5.69 7.56
N VAL A 109 0.15 -5.73 6.78
CA VAL A 109 -0.52 -4.54 6.25
C VAL A 109 -1.79 -4.33 7.05
N LEU A 110 -1.84 -3.26 7.83
CA LEU A 110 -3.02 -2.81 8.56
C LEU A 110 -3.80 -1.83 7.70
N ILE A 111 -5.10 -2.03 7.50
CA ILE A 111 -5.98 -1.09 6.80
C ILE A 111 -7.05 -0.63 7.78
N SER A 112 -7.12 0.66 8.09
CA SER A 112 -8.06 1.21 9.08
C SER A 112 -8.37 2.68 8.83
N ASP A 113 -9.57 3.12 9.23
CA ASP A 113 -10.07 4.50 9.17
C ASP A 113 -9.99 5.25 10.50
N GLY A 114 -9.43 4.63 11.55
CA GLY A 114 -9.36 5.27 12.85
C GLY A 114 -8.52 4.50 13.87
N VAL A 115 -8.54 5.01 15.11
CA VAL A 115 -7.81 4.41 16.23
C VAL A 115 -8.50 3.20 16.83
N THR A 116 -7.74 2.43 17.62
CA THR A 116 -8.33 1.58 18.63
C THR A 116 -9.25 2.38 19.55
N ASN A 117 -10.56 2.17 19.39
CA ASN A 117 -11.60 2.93 20.11
C ASN A 117 -11.98 2.32 21.47
N ARG A 118 -11.06 1.56 22.08
CA ARG A 118 -11.13 1.13 23.48
C ARG A 118 -9.99 1.79 24.25
N LYS A 119 -10.28 2.91 24.91
CA LYS A 119 -9.31 3.74 25.66
C LYS A 119 -8.36 2.94 26.55
N THR A 120 -8.84 1.86 27.19
CA THR A 120 -8.02 0.98 28.05
C THR A 120 -7.06 0.04 27.31
N LYS A 121 -7.05 0.05 25.98
CA LYS A 121 -6.29 -0.88 25.14
C LYS A 121 -5.33 -0.20 24.18
N GLN A 122 -5.17 1.12 24.22
CA GLN A 122 -4.15 1.83 23.43
C GLN A 122 -2.74 1.31 23.73
N ASN A 123 -2.38 1.16 25.01
CA ASN A 123 -1.10 0.56 25.39
C ASN A 123 -0.96 -0.90 24.91
N GLU A 124 -2.05 -1.66 24.91
CA GLU A 124 -2.05 -3.04 24.40
C GLU A 124 -1.79 -3.09 22.90
N THR A 125 -2.42 -2.20 22.12
CA THR A 125 -2.17 -2.07 20.67
C THR A 125 -0.68 -1.87 20.39
N LEU A 126 -0.05 -1.00 21.16
CA LEU A 126 1.36 -0.68 20.98
C LEU A 126 2.28 -1.80 21.44
N ASN A 127 1.98 -2.45 22.56
CA ASN A 127 2.71 -3.63 23.03
C ASN A 127 2.66 -4.74 21.97
N GLN A 128 1.48 -5.02 21.39
CA GLN A 128 1.35 -6.02 20.33
C GLN A 128 2.07 -5.62 19.05
N ALA A 129 2.12 -4.33 18.70
CA ALA A 129 2.90 -3.85 17.57
C ALA A 129 4.40 -4.06 17.79
N VAL A 130 4.93 -3.75 18.98
CA VAL A 130 6.33 -4.02 19.35
C VAL A 130 6.64 -5.50 19.24
N LEU A 131 5.83 -6.37 19.86
CA LEU A 131 6.02 -7.82 19.84
C LEU A 131 5.98 -8.39 18.41
N LEU A 132 5.09 -7.87 17.56
CA LEU A 132 5.01 -8.29 16.16
C LEU A 132 6.27 -7.86 15.39
N ARG A 133 6.77 -6.64 15.59
CA ARG A 133 8.01 -6.17 14.95
C ARG A 133 9.23 -6.97 15.40
N GLU A 134 9.36 -7.23 16.71
CA GLU A 134 10.43 -8.05 17.29
C GLU A 134 10.44 -9.48 16.75
N SER A 135 9.29 -10.00 16.29
CA SER A 135 9.20 -11.29 15.60
C SER A 135 9.70 -11.27 14.13
N GLY A 136 10.28 -10.15 13.69
CA GLY A 136 10.81 -9.96 12.33
C GLY A 136 9.76 -9.59 11.29
N VAL A 137 8.60 -9.08 11.71
CA VAL A 137 7.51 -8.65 10.83
C VAL A 137 7.53 -7.14 10.68
N LYS A 138 7.70 -6.64 9.46
CA LYS A 138 7.51 -5.21 9.17
C LYS A 138 6.02 -4.89 9.13
N ILE A 139 5.61 -3.85 9.85
CA ILE A 139 4.24 -3.33 9.87
C ILE A 139 4.15 -2.14 8.91
N VAL A 140 3.16 -2.19 8.02
CA VAL A 140 2.79 -1.13 7.09
C VAL A 140 1.33 -0.79 7.34
N VAL A 141 0.98 0.49 7.33
CA VAL A 141 -0.37 0.98 7.59
C VAL A 141 -0.90 1.68 6.34
N LEU A 142 -2.05 1.24 5.84
CA LEU A 142 -2.91 2.02 4.97
C LEU A 142 -3.96 2.71 5.85
N SER A 143 -3.80 4.01 6.01
CA SER A 143 -4.67 4.87 6.77
C SER A 143 -5.75 5.45 5.85
N MET A 144 -7.02 5.18 6.18
CA MET A 144 -8.19 5.83 5.55
C MET A 144 -8.64 7.07 6.32
N VAL A 145 -7.83 7.50 7.29
CA VAL A 145 -8.10 8.64 8.17
C VAL A 145 -8.00 9.94 7.38
N ASN A 146 -8.97 10.82 7.57
CA ASN A 146 -8.86 12.21 7.13
C ASN A 146 -7.67 12.88 7.83
N ALA A 147 -6.83 13.63 7.12
CA ALA A 147 -5.55 14.21 7.57
C ALA A 147 -5.58 15.07 8.86
N TYR A 148 -6.74 15.23 9.49
CA TYR A 148 -7.00 16.05 10.68
C TYR A 148 -7.29 15.25 11.96
N ASP A 149 -7.15 13.92 11.99
CA ASP A 149 -7.22 13.15 13.25
C ASP A 149 -5.81 12.92 13.84
N PRO A 150 -5.36 13.75 14.80
CA PRO A 150 -4.03 13.62 15.39
C PRO A 150 -3.91 12.38 16.30
N GLU A 151 -5.00 11.84 16.82
CA GLU A 151 -4.97 10.64 17.66
C GLU A 151 -4.64 9.42 16.81
N ALA A 152 -5.29 9.28 15.66
CA ALA A 152 -5.03 8.22 14.69
C ALA A 152 -3.64 8.33 14.07
N ALA A 153 -3.23 9.53 13.66
CA ALA A 153 -1.87 9.75 13.16
C ALA A 153 -0.81 9.33 14.19
N ASN A 154 -1.01 9.67 15.48
CA ASN A 154 -0.10 9.28 16.55
C ASN A 154 -0.08 7.77 16.81
N GLU A 155 -1.25 7.11 16.87
CA GLU A 155 -1.30 5.66 17.07
C GLU A 155 -0.62 4.92 15.91
N PHE A 156 -0.93 5.27 14.66
CA PHE A 156 -0.34 4.64 13.48
C PHE A 156 1.17 4.90 13.39
N ASN A 157 1.63 6.10 13.75
CA ASN A 157 3.06 6.40 13.82
C ASN A 157 3.78 5.48 14.82
N ARG A 158 3.18 5.24 15.98
CA ARG A 158 3.77 4.36 17.01
C ARG A 158 3.70 2.89 16.61
N ILE A 159 2.63 2.44 15.97
CA ILE A 159 2.52 1.09 15.38
C ILE A 159 3.60 0.88 14.30
N ALA A 160 3.86 1.89 13.48
CA ALA A 160 4.87 1.89 12.42
C ALA A 160 6.31 2.21 12.90
N ASP A 161 6.53 2.35 14.21
CA ASP A 161 7.84 2.60 14.82
C ASP A 161 8.47 3.94 14.46
N GLY A 162 7.65 4.97 14.24
CA GLY A 162 8.10 6.28 13.75
C GLY A 162 8.46 6.29 12.27
N ARG A 163 8.33 5.15 11.56
CA ARG A 163 8.67 5.05 10.13
C ARG A 163 7.52 5.55 9.28
N VAL A 164 7.50 6.86 9.04
CA VAL A 164 6.47 7.53 8.23
C VAL A 164 6.34 6.94 6.83
N GLN A 165 7.41 6.39 6.25
CA GLN A 165 7.39 5.69 4.97
C GLN A 165 6.58 4.38 4.98
N ASN A 166 6.28 3.85 6.17
CA ASN A 166 5.42 2.67 6.33
C ASN A 166 3.95 3.06 6.54
N ILE A 167 3.61 4.35 6.49
CA ILE A 167 2.25 4.86 6.64
C ILE A 167 1.84 5.50 5.33
N VAL A 168 0.87 4.90 4.67
CA VAL A 168 0.31 5.41 3.42
C VAL A 168 -1.11 5.89 3.72
N ASN A 169 -1.42 7.12 3.33
CA ASN A 169 -2.72 7.72 3.57
C ASN A 169 -3.57 7.68 2.30
N SER A 170 -4.86 7.45 2.46
CA SER A 170 -5.88 7.67 1.45
C SER A 170 -7.03 8.44 2.07
N ASN A 171 -7.41 9.56 1.47
CA ASN A 171 -8.43 10.44 2.04
C ASN A 171 -9.86 9.91 1.81
N GLU A 172 -10.05 9.10 0.77
CA GLU A 172 -11.35 8.54 0.41
C GLU A 172 -11.21 7.10 -0.09
N TYR A 173 -12.22 6.27 0.16
CA TYR A 173 -12.29 4.89 -0.35
C TYR A 173 -12.40 4.85 -1.89
N THR A 174 -13.08 5.82 -2.48
CA THR A 174 -13.26 5.99 -3.93
C THR A 174 -11.94 6.17 -4.67
N SER A 175 -10.94 6.73 -3.99
CA SER A 175 -9.63 7.02 -4.56
C SER A 175 -8.69 5.83 -4.53
N LEU A 176 -9.03 4.74 -3.84
CA LEU A 176 -8.15 3.57 -3.68
C LEU A 176 -7.72 2.96 -5.02
N LEU A 177 -8.66 2.86 -5.97
CA LEU A 177 -8.44 2.32 -7.31
C LEU A 177 -8.16 3.41 -8.36
N GLY A 178 -8.04 4.67 -7.93
CA GLY A 178 -7.75 5.80 -8.80
C GLY A 178 -6.28 5.82 -9.24
N PRO A 179 -5.95 6.54 -10.33
CA PRO A 179 -4.58 6.67 -10.83
C PRO A 179 -3.62 7.34 -9.83
N GLN A 180 -4.16 8.20 -8.96
CA GLN A 180 -3.44 8.85 -7.86
C GLN A 180 -3.68 8.13 -6.51
N GLY A 181 -4.21 6.90 -6.55
CA GLY A 181 -4.47 6.11 -5.36
C GLY A 181 -3.20 5.67 -4.63
N PRO A 182 -3.32 5.11 -3.43
CA PRO A 182 -2.18 4.81 -2.56
C PRO A 182 -1.34 3.62 -3.01
N LEU A 183 -1.72 2.92 -4.08
CA LEU A 183 -1.12 1.64 -4.43
C LEU A 183 0.41 1.73 -4.67
N PRO A 184 0.94 2.68 -5.47
CA PRO A 184 2.39 2.73 -5.71
C PRO A 184 3.18 2.93 -4.42
N SER A 185 2.75 3.88 -3.57
CA SER A 185 3.38 4.16 -2.28
C SER A 185 3.29 2.97 -1.32
N LEU A 186 2.17 2.25 -1.34
CA LEU A 186 2.02 1.07 -0.49
C LEU A 186 2.87 -0.10 -0.97
N VAL A 187 2.93 -0.34 -2.28
CA VAL A 187 3.82 -1.36 -2.84
C VAL A 187 5.27 -1.05 -2.47
N ASP A 188 5.70 0.20 -2.58
CA ASP A 188 7.03 0.63 -2.14
C ASP A 188 7.26 0.36 -0.63
N ALA A 189 6.32 0.77 0.22
CA ALA A 189 6.37 0.51 1.65
C ALA A 189 6.43 -1.00 1.98
N ILE A 190 5.69 -1.84 1.26
CA ILE A 190 5.69 -3.30 1.45
C ILE A 190 7.02 -3.91 0.96
N CYS A 191 7.51 -3.52 -0.21
CA CYS A 191 8.64 -4.19 -0.85
C CYS A 191 9.99 -3.73 -0.29
N THR A 192 10.10 -2.49 0.18
CA THR A 192 11.35 -1.93 0.70
C THR A 192 11.79 -2.64 1.97
N ARG A 193 13.05 -3.09 1.98
CA ARG A 193 13.70 -3.69 3.15
C ARG A 193 14.12 -2.59 4.12
N GLU A 194 13.85 -2.79 5.41
CA GLU A 194 14.37 -1.91 6.46
C GLU A 194 15.82 -2.31 6.74
N GLY A 195 16.77 -1.38 6.57
CA GLY A 195 18.13 -1.47 7.11
C GLY A 195 18.99 -2.63 6.60
N GLY A 196 19.50 -2.50 5.38
CA GLY A 196 20.88 -2.88 5.06
C GLY A 196 21.62 -1.61 4.66
N THR A 197 22.66 -1.22 5.38
CA THR A 197 23.59 -0.18 4.93
C THR A 197 24.27 -0.65 3.65
N GLY A 198 23.76 -0.21 2.50
CA GLY A 198 24.39 -0.37 1.19
C GLY A 198 24.60 1.00 0.58
N GLY A 199 25.54 1.76 1.14
CA GLY A 199 26.15 2.86 0.42
C GLY A 199 27.00 2.25 -0.68
N ASP A 200 26.51 2.31 -1.91
CA ASP A 200 27.35 2.10 -3.09
C ASP A 200 27.89 3.47 -3.51
N THR A 201 29.01 3.85 -2.90
CA THR A 201 30.10 4.56 -3.56
C THR A 201 31.36 4.20 -2.81
N GLY A 202 32.27 3.52 -3.50
CA GLY A 202 33.57 3.19 -2.95
C GLY A 202 34.34 4.45 -2.55
N ASN A 203 34.87 4.45 -1.33
CA ASN A 203 36.26 4.84 -1.09
C ASN A 203 36.72 4.35 0.28
N THR A 204 37.78 3.57 0.25
CA THR A 204 38.57 3.11 1.40
C THR A 204 39.32 4.29 2.00
N VAL A 205 39.03 4.64 3.26
CA VAL A 205 40.01 5.28 4.16
C VAL A 205 39.84 4.72 5.58
N ASN A 206 40.93 4.21 6.13
CA ASN A 206 41.05 3.67 7.49
C ASN A 206 40.96 4.77 8.58
N PRO A 207 40.68 4.43 9.84
CA PRO A 207 40.34 5.37 10.89
C PRO A 207 41.58 5.87 11.65
N ALA A 208 41.69 7.19 11.85
CA ALA A 208 42.51 7.78 12.90
C ALA A 208 42.10 9.24 13.15
N GLY A 209 41.99 9.62 14.43
CA GLY A 209 42.11 11.03 14.84
C GLY A 209 40.88 11.64 15.51
N VAL A 210 40.79 11.45 16.82
CA VAL A 210 40.06 12.32 17.76
C VAL A 210 40.58 13.76 17.62
N THR A 211 39.70 14.79 17.60
CA THR A 211 39.79 16.00 18.45
C THR A 211 38.48 16.80 18.41
N THR A 212 38.10 17.22 19.61
CA THR A 212 37.00 18.07 20.11
C THR A 212 36.91 19.47 19.47
N GLN A 213 35.69 20.00 19.28
CA GLN A 213 35.29 21.37 19.69
C GLN A 213 33.77 21.61 19.53
N ALA A 214 33.20 22.35 20.48
CA ALA A 214 31.80 22.77 20.57
C ALA A 214 31.67 24.29 20.27
N PRO A 215 30.52 24.94 20.52
CA PRO A 215 29.39 25.19 19.61
C PRO A 215 29.29 26.67 19.18
N THR A 216 28.62 27.00 18.06
CA THR A 216 28.24 28.40 17.80
C THR A 216 26.97 28.55 16.93
N GLN A 217 25.93 29.02 17.61
CA GLN A 217 24.91 30.03 17.28
C GLN A 217 23.94 29.92 16.09
N ALA A 218 22.73 30.36 16.42
CA ALA A 218 21.53 30.56 15.62
C ALA A 218 21.56 31.84 14.77
N SER A 219 20.76 31.86 13.69
CA SER A 219 20.17 33.10 13.14
C SER A 219 18.95 32.74 12.28
N THR A 220 17.73 32.97 12.78
CA THR A 220 16.80 34.09 12.47
C THR A 220 16.07 33.97 11.13
N TYR A 221 14.77 33.71 11.29
CA TYR A 221 13.68 33.83 10.33
C TYR A 221 13.32 35.29 10.05
N VAL A 222 12.97 35.63 8.81
CA VAL A 222 12.20 36.84 8.45
C VAL A 222 11.17 36.47 7.36
N PRO A 223 9.87 36.78 7.53
CA PRO A 223 8.80 36.48 6.58
C PRO A 223 8.51 37.67 5.65
N THR A 224 8.06 37.39 4.42
CA THR A 224 7.44 38.43 3.57
C THR A 224 6.19 37.91 2.87
N GLN A 225 5.17 38.77 2.90
CA GLN A 225 3.77 38.57 2.58
C GLN A 225 3.45 38.53 1.08
N ALA A 226 2.25 38.02 0.79
CA ALA A 226 1.58 38.00 -0.51
C ALA A 226 1.25 39.40 -1.07
N PRO A 227 1.07 39.49 -2.40
CA PRO A 227 0.08 40.40 -2.96
C PRO A 227 -0.93 39.73 -3.91
N THR A 228 -2.20 39.91 -3.57
CA THR A 228 -3.35 40.36 -4.38
C THR A 228 -3.46 40.06 -5.89
N ASN A 229 -4.63 39.51 -6.21
CA ASN A 229 -5.25 39.25 -7.51
C ASN A 229 -5.62 40.54 -8.29
N PRO A 230 -5.60 40.51 -9.64
CA PRO A 230 -6.66 41.17 -10.39
C PRO A 230 -7.27 40.35 -11.54
N ARG A 231 -8.60 40.23 -11.46
CA ARG A 231 -9.63 40.45 -12.51
C ARG A 231 -9.39 39.98 -13.96
N ARG A 232 -10.14 38.92 -14.29
CA ARG A 232 -10.95 38.64 -15.51
C ARG A 232 -10.76 39.54 -16.75
N THR A 233 -10.29 38.91 -17.84
CA THR A 233 -10.60 39.28 -19.24
C THR A 233 -10.81 38.03 -20.09
N THR A 234 -11.87 38.06 -20.87
CA THR A 234 -12.23 37.15 -21.96
C THR A 234 -11.39 37.45 -23.20
N THR A 235 -10.86 36.42 -23.90
CA THR A 235 -11.16 36.12 -25.32
C THR A 235 -10.27 35.00 -25.86
N ASP A 236 -10.91 34.25 -26.76
CA ASP A 236 -10.41 33.58 -27.94
C ASP A 236 -9.84 32.15 -27.91
N ARG A 237 -10.58 31.37 -28.68
CA ARG A 237 -10.37 30.02 -29.17
C ARG A 237 -9.31 30.11 -30.27
N THR A 238 -8.12 29.59 -30.00
CA THR A 238 -7.15 29.29 -31.06
C THR A 238 -6.86 27.80 -31.03
N THR A 239 -7.42 27.13 -32.03
CA THR A 239 -7.16 25.73 -32.38
C THR A 239 -5.68 25.62 -32.77
N THR A 240 -4.89 24.83 -32.04
CA THR A 240 -3.58 24.37 -32.52
C THR A 240 -3.59 22.85 -32.51
N THR A 241 -3.69 22.31 -33.72
CA THR A 241 -3.58 20.90 -34.07
C THR A 241 -2.16 20.43 -33.75
N VAL A 242 -2.00 19.62 -32.70
CA VAL A 242 -0.81 18.76 -32.57
C VAL A 242 -1.22 17.36 -32.98
N ARG A 243 -0.71 17.02 -34.16
CA ARG A 243 -0.88 15.76 -34.87
C ARG A 243 0.05 14.72 -34.23
N GLY A 244 -0.51 13.62 -33.74
CA GLY A 244 0.27 12.46 -33.31
C GLY A 244 -0.39 11.64 -32.20
N ASP A 245 -1.59 11.10 -32.44
CA ASP A 245 -2.08 9.98 -31.64
C ASP A 245 -1.18 8.76 -31.92
N PRO A 246 -0.56 8.13 -30.92
CA PRO A 246 0.02 6.81 -31.11
C PRO A 246 -1.15 5.80 -31.12
N HIS A 247 -1.84 5.67 -32.24
CA HIS A 247 -2.69 4.51 -32.49
C HIS A 247 -1.78 3.29 -32.65
N VAL A 248 -1.49 2.60 -31.55
CA VAL A 248 -0.89 1.26 -31.60
C VAL A 248 -2.00 0.28 -31.95
N SER A 249 -2.09 -0.10 -33.23
CA SER A 249 -2.98 -1.16 -33.68
C SER A 249 -2.36 -2.51 -33.35
N CYS A 250 -2.78 -3.14 -32.26
CA CYS A 250 -2.41 -4.53 -31.96
C CYS A 250 -3.43 -5.50 -32.58
N MET A 251 -2.95 -6.42 -33.41
CA MET A 251 -3.73 -7.52 -33.98
C MET A 251 -3.38 -8.79 -33.22
N LEU A 252 -4.37 -9.47 -32.62
CA LEU A 252 -4.18 -10.81 -32.05
C LEU A 252 -4.27 -11.87 -33.16
N PRO A 253 -3.70 -13.08 -32.97
CA PRO A 253 -3.72 -14.14 -33.99
C PRO A 253 -5.11 -14.65 -34.41
N SER A 254 -6.18 -14.20 -33.75
CA SER A 254 -7.57 -14.60 -33.99
C SER A 254 -8.41 -13.63 -34.84
N GLY A 255 -7.84 -12.51 -35.32
CA GLY A 255 -8.51 -11.63 -36.31
C GLY A 255 -9.59 -10.67 -35.78
N ASP A 256 -9.96 -10.74 -34.50
CA ASP A 256 -10.91 -9.80 -33.90
C ASP A 256 -10.24 -8.47 -33.52
N ARG A 257 -10.83 -7.34 -33.95
CA ARG A 257 -10.38 -5.98 -33.61
C ARG A 257 -11.10 -5.50 -32.36
N ILE A 258 -10.42 -5.51 -31.22
CA ILE A 258 -10.85 -4.79 -30.01
C ILE A 258 -9.92 -3.59 -29.84
N CYS A 259 -10.46 -2.38 -29.93
CA CYS A 259 -9.70 -1.15 -29.68
C CYS A 259 -9.71 -0.86 -28.17
N PHE A 260 -8.53 -0.60 -27.61
CA PHE A 260 -8.35 -0.21 -26.20
C PHE A 260 -7.74 1.18 -26.12
N ASP A 261 -8.20 2.00 -25.17
CA ASP A 261 -7.59 3.29 -24.86
C ASP A 261 -6.43 3.07 -23.87
N ALA A 262 -5.21 3.41 -24.28
CA ALA A 262 -4.02 3.34 -23.44
C ALA A 262 -3.80 4.67 -22.71
N TYR A 263 -3.73 4.64 -21.38
CA TYR A 263 -3.33 5.79 -20.56
C TYR A 263 -2.00 5.46 -19.87
N GLY A 264 -0.95 6.22 -20.17
CA GLY A 264 0.38 6.05 -19.58
C GLY A 264 1.17 7.37 -19.56
N ASP A 265 1.91 7.58 -18.47
CA ASP A 265 2.87 8.68 -18.29
C ASP A 265 4.19 8.31 -19.01
N PRO A 266 4.78 9.17 -19.87
CA PRO A 266 6.07 8.91 -20.52
C PRO A 266 7.20 8.89 -19.49
N GLY A 267 7.33 7.77 -18.78
CA GLY A 267 8.30 7.56 -17.71
C GLY A 267 7.97 6.43 -16.74
N LYS A 268 6.75 5.86 -16.76
CA LYS A 268 6.36 4.73 -15.90
C LYS A 268 5.63 3.64 -16.68
N THR A 269 6.15 2.42 -16.60
CA THR A 269 5.72 1.25 -17.38
C THR A 269 4.52 0.54 -16.74
N TYR A 270 3.33 1.16 -16.76
CA TYR A 270 2.09 0.48 -16.46
C TYR A 270 1.00 0.87 -17.46
N LEU A 271 0.32 -0.13 -18.01
CA LEU A 271 -0.87 0.06 -18.84
C LEU A 271 -2.07 -0.56 -18.12
N PHE A 272 -3.15 0.20 -18.06
CA PHE A 272 -4.44 -0.25 -17.57
C PHE A 272 -5.29 -0.66 -18.76
N PHE A 273 -5.84 -1.88 -18.74
CA PHE A 273 -6.83 -2.32 -19.71
C PHE A 273 -8.20 -2.32 -19.04
N ASP A 274 -9.14 -1.56 -19.61
CA ASP A 274 -10.54 -1.52 -19.20
C ASP A 274 -11.38 -2.31 -20.20
N ASP A 275 -11.84 -3.51 -19.81
CA ASP A 275 -12.84 -4.23 -20.59
C ASP A 275 -14.24 -3.74 -20.21
N LYS A 276 -14.81 -2.87 -21.06
CA LYS A 276 -16.14 -2.28 -20.85
C LYS A 276 -17.28 -3.31 -20.85
N ARG A 277 -17.07 -4.55 -21.30
CA ARG A 277 -18.10 -5.61 -21.26
C ARG A 277 -18.08 -6.40 -19.95
N SER A 278 -16.91 -6.67 -19.39
CA SER A 278 -16.76 -7.44 -18.14
C SER A 278 -16.55 -6.57 -16.89
N ARG A 279 -16.32 -5.26 -17.04
CA ARG A 279 -15.90 -4.34 -15.97
C ARG A 279 -14.61 -4.78 -15.25
N THR A 280 -13.79 -5.58 -15.92
CA THR A 280 -12.53 -6.07 -15.36
C THR A 280 -11.41 -5.12 -15.74
N LYS A 281 -10.65 -4.65 -14.76
CA LYS A 281 -9.39 -3.96 -14.98
C LYS A 281 -8.25 -4.97 -14.96
N VAL A 282 -7.54 -5.11 -16.07
CA VAL A 282 -6.38 -6.01 -16.16
C VAL A 282 -5.11 -5.17 -16.21
N LEU A 283 -4.14 -5.53 -15.37
CA LEU A 283 -2.79 -4.95 -15.39
C LEU A 283 -1.89 -5.87 -16.20
N ALA A 284 -1.35 -5.39 -17.33
CA ALA A 284 -0.24 -6.07 -17.98
C ALA A 284 1.07 -5.41 -17.55
N THR A 285 1.99 -6.21 -17.01
CA THR A 285 3.36 -5.76 -16.74
C THR A 285 4.22 -6.15 -17.94
N PHE A 286 4.80 -5.16 -18.64
CA PHE A 286 5.83 -5.46 -19.64
C PHE A 286 7.18 -5.64 -18.93
N VAL A 287 7.86 -6.76 -19.23
CA VAL A 287 9.30 -6.89 -18.99
C VAL A 287 9.98 -6.16 -20.15
N SER A 288 10.82 -5.16 -19.83
CA SER A 288 11.62 -4.44 -20.82
C SER A 288 12.41 -5.43 -21.68
N VAL A 289 12.21 -5.40 -23.01
CA VAL A 289 13.18 -5.98 -23.93
C VAL A 289 14.21 -4.88 -24.17
N GLU A 290 15.41 -5.04 -23.60
CA GLU A 290 16.53 -4.16 -23.94
C GLU A 290 16.78 -4.26 -25.44
N ALA A 291 16.67 -3.14 -26.13
CA ALA A 291 17.11 -3.05 -27.52
C ALA A 291 18.63 -3.17 -27.54
N SER A 292 19.16 -4.31 -28.00
CA SER A 292 20.58 -4.39 -28.34
C SER A 292 20.82 -3.49 -29.53
N THR A 293 21.57 -2.41 -29.32
CA THR A 293 22.05 -1.56 -30.41
C THR A 293 23.17 -2.30 -31.14
N SER A 294 22.90 -2.72 -32.38
CA SER A 294 23.90 -3.04 -33.40
C SER A 294 23.84 -1.99 -34.50
#